data_AF-A0A8S2XRG7-F1
#
_entry.id   AF-A0A8S2XRG7-F1
#
_cell.length_a   1.000
_cell.length_b   1.000
_cell.length_c   1.000
_cell.angle_alpha   90.00
_cell.angle_beta   90.00
_cell.angle_gamma   90.00
#
_symmetry.space_group_name_H-M   'P 1'
#
loop_
_entity.id
_entity.type
_entity.pdbx_description
1 polymer ?
#
loop_
_entity_poly.entity_id
_entity_poly.type
_entity_poly.pdbx_seq_one_letter_code
_entity_poly.pdbx_strand_id
1 'polypeptide(L)'
;LIISSVFDHRLNTFVDPNIAIRTKILDPYHGLYLNNLTQESISIDDAMSKGFIIVEQQPPQKTTNHNHHNDKYVISTSLIR
;
A
#
# COMPACT_ATOMS: atom_id res chain seq x y z
N LEU A 1 6.74 3.66 -2.80
CA LEU A 1 6.71 3.51 -1.32
C LEU A 1 5.41 2.82 -0.97
N ILE A 2 5.43 1.87 -0.06
CA ILE A 2 4.22 1.25 0.49
C ILE A 2 4.11 1.68 1.95
N ILE A 3 2.94 2.14 2.37
CA ILE A 3 2.67 2.38 3.79
C ILE A 3 2.66 1.03 4.50
N SER A 4 3.60 0.81 5.43
CA SER A 4 3.73 -0.44 6.18
C SER A 4 3.03 -0.39 7.53
N SER A 5 2.97 0.78 8.17
CA SER A 5 2.32 0.94 9.48
C SER A 5 1.87 2.38 9.73
N VAL A 6 0.82 2.55 10.51
CA VAL A 6 0.20 3.84 10.83
C VAL A 6 0.05 3.95 12.35
N PHE A 7 0.44 5.08 12.94
CA PHE A 7 0.37 5.31 14.38
C PHE A 7 -1.07 5.63 14.80
N ASP A 8 -1.58 4.92 15.80
CA ASP A 8 -2.86 5.19 16.47
C ASP A 8 -2.57 5.91 17.81
N HIS A 9 -2.94 7.20 17.90
CA HIS A 9 -2.70 8.01 19.10
C HIS A 9 -3.55 7.59 20.31
N ARG A 10 -4.74 7.03 20.09
CA ARG A 10 -5.63 6.55 21.15
C ARG A 10 -5.10 5.26 21.79
N LEU A 11 -4.57 4.35 20.98
CA LEU A 11 -3.94 3.11 21.45
C LEU A 11 -2.46 3.29 21.80
N ASN A 12 -1.88 4.43 21.41
CA ASN A 12 -0.46 4.76 21.57
C ASN A 12 0.47 3.68 20.97
N THR A 13 0.12 3.17 19.78
CA THR A 13 0.84 2.09 19.09
C THR A 13 0.67 2.16 17.57
N PHE A 14 1.52 1.45 16.83
CA PHE A 14 1.38 1.29 15.38
C PHE A 14 0.40 0.16 15.02
N VAL A 15 -0.42 0.40 14.01
CA VAL A 15 -1.40 -0.54 13.48
C VAL A 15 -1.21 -0.76 11.98
N ASP A 16 -1.75 -1.89 11.50
CA ASP A 16 -1.77 -2.22 10.08
C ASP A 16 -2.53 -1.15 9.26
N PRO A 17 -2.10 -0.81 8.04
CA PRO A 17 -2.75 0.19 7.20
C PRO A 17 -4.23 -0.10 6.94
N ASN A 18 -4.63 -1.37 6.79
CA ASN A 18 -6.04 -1.74 6.59
C ASN A 18 -6.86 -1.47 7.85
N ILE A 19 -6.28 -1.70 9.03
CA ILE A 19 -6.93 -1.36 10.30
C ILE A 19 -7.09 0.16 10.39
N ALA A 20 -6.03 0.92 10.09
CA ALA A 20 -6.07 2.38 10.10
C ALA A 20 -7.12 2.97 9.14
N ILE A 21 -7.31 2.35 7.97
CA ILE A 21 -8.37 2.75 7.02
C ILE A 21 -9.76 2.47 7.60
N ARG A 22 -9.97 1.27 8.14
CA ARG A 22 -11.26 0.87 8.74
C ARG A 22 -11.62 1.72 9.96
N THR A 23 -10.63 2.18 10.71
CA THR A 23 -10.80 3.06 11.88
C THR A 23 -10.75 4.55 11.53
N LYS A 24 -10.63 4.91 10.25
CA LYS A 24 -10.58 6.29 9.72
C LYS A 24 -9.38 7.11 10.20
N ILE A 25 -8.31 6.46 10.64
CA ILE A 25 -7.02 7.10 10.97
C ILE A 25 -6.27 7.43 9.68
N LEU A 26 -6.37 6.57 8.66
CA LEU A 26 -5.76 6.80 7.35
C LEU A 26 -6.85 6.88 6.27
N ASP A 27 -6.82 7.96 5.49
CA ASP A 27 -7.64 8.11 4.30
C ASP A 27 -6.73 8.25 3.07
N PRO A 28 -6.40 7.13 2.40
CA PRO A 28 -5.51 7.15 1.23
C PRO A 28 -6.19 7.75 -0.01
N TYR A 29 -7.52 7.85 -0.05
CA TYR A 29 -8.24 8.41 -1.18
C TYR A 29 -8.15 9.95 -1.18
N HIS A 30 -8.27 10.56 -0.01
CA HIS A 30 -8.12 12.01 0.16
C HIS A 30 -6.69 12.43 0.54
N GLY A 31 -5.79 11.48 0.80
CA GLY A 31 -4.39 11.76 1.15
C GLY A 31 -4.23 12.30 2.58
N LEU A 32 -5.09 11.89 3.51
CA LEU A 32 -5.16 12.43 4.86
C LEU A 32 -4.84 11.39 5.94
N TYR A 33 -4.23 11.87 7.01
CA TYR A 33 -4.05 11.17 8.27
C TYR A 33 -4.83 11.92 9.36
N LEU A 34 -5.61 11.21 10.17
CA LEU A 34 -6.38 11.74 11.28
C LEU A 34 -5.73 11.32 12.61
N ASN A 35 -5.37 12.30 13.43
CA ASN A 35 -5.04 12.05 14.82
C ASN A 35 -6.33 11.72 15.58
N ASN A 36 -6.53 10.45 15.92
CA ASN A 36 -7.76 10.00 16.59
C ASN A 36 -7.87 10.40 18.08
N LEU A 37 -6.86 11.07 18.65
CA LEU A 37 -6.91 11.68 19.98
C LEU A 37 -7.38 13.15 19.91
N THR A 38 -6.80 13.95 19.00
CA THR A 38 -7.14 15.39 18.85
C THR A 38 -8.23 15.67 17.83
N GLN A 39 -8.55 14.70 16.97
CA GLN A 39 -9.42 14.81 15.80
C GLN A 39 -8.92 15.79 14.72
N GLU A 40 -7.64 16.18 14.78
CA GLU A 40 -7.01 16.99 13.74
C GLU A 40 -6.54 16.10 12.58
N SER A 41 -6.68 16.61 11.35
CA SER A 41 -6.18 15.95 10.15
C SER A 41 -5.00 16.70 9.55
N ILE A 42 -4.03 15.94 9.06
CA ILE A 42 -2.85 16.43 8.35
C ILE A 42 -2.65 15.61 7.07
N SER A 43 -1.79 16.08 6.16
CA SER A 43 -1.46 15.32 4.96
C SER A 43 -0.69 14.03 5.29
N ILE A 44 -0.79 13.02 4.43
CA ILE A 44 0.04 11.81 4.56
C ILE A 44 1.53 12.16 4.53
N ASP A 45 1.95 13.15 3.73
CA ASP A 45 3.35 13.60 3.66
C ASP A 45 3.84 14.22 4.98
N ASP A 46 3.01 15.04 5.62
CA ASP A 46 3.31 15.58 6.95
C ASP A 46 3.33 14.48 8.01
N ALA A 47 2.41 13.52 7.91
CA ALA A 47 2.35 12.38 8.83
C ALA A 47 3.57 11.46 8.69
N MET A 48 4.06 11.23 7.47
CA MET A 48 5.34 10.55 7.23
C MET A 48 6.51 11.34 7.82
N SER A 49 6.55 12.66 7.59
CA SER A 49 7.62 13.53 8.11
C SER A 49 7.65 13.59 9.64
N LYS A 50 6.49 13.45 10.29
CA LYS A 50 6.34 13.38 11.76
C LYS A 50 6.56 11.98 12.33
N GLY A 51 6.75 10.95 11.50
CA GLY A 51 6.92 9.57 11.93
C GLY A 51 5.62 8.87 12.36
N PHE A 52 4.46 9.44 12.05
CA PHE A 52 3.16 8.81 12.31
C PHE A 52 2.81 7.76 11.26
N ILE A 53 3.45 7.83 10.08
CA ILE A 53 3.31 6.82 9.02
C ILE A 53 4.70 6.28 8.69
N ILE A 54 4.83 4.96 8.74
CA ILE A 54 6.04 4.25 8.31
C ILE A 54 5.79 3.73 6.90
N VAL A 55 6.77 3.95 6.02
CA VAL A 55 6.77 3.43 4.66
C VAL A 55 7.94 2.51 4.42
N GLU A 56 7.71 1.47 3.65
CA GLU A 56 8.74 0.57 3.16
C GLU A 56 8.98 0.82 1.66
N GLN A 57 10.24 0.73 1.26
CA GLN A 57 10.59 0.64 -0.14
C GLN A 57 10.23 -0.76 -0.60
N GLN A 58 9.44 -0.89 -1.67
CA GLN A 58 9.35 -2.19 -2.32
C GLN A 58 10.77 -2.58 -2.73
N PRO A 59 11.30 -3.73 -2.29
CA PRO A 59 12.49 -4.25 -2.93
C PRO A 59 12.18 -4.35 -4.42
N PRO A 60 13.12 -3.99 -5.32
CA PRO A 60 12.90 -4.10 -6.75
C PRO A 60 12.44 -5.53 -7.01
N GLN A 61 11.18 -5.68 -7.42
CA GLN A 61 10.64 -6.98 -7.75
C GLN A 61 11.48 -7.48 -8.91
N LYS A 62 12.41 -8.41 -8.62
CA LYS A 62 13.02 -9.22 -9.66
C LYS A 62 11.86 -9.88 -10.37
N THR A 63 11.58 -9.44 -11.59
CA THR A 63 10.61 -10.05 -12.49
C THR A 63 11.02 -11.50 -12.70
N THR A 64 10.52 -12.39 -11.85
CA THR A 64 10.50 -13.80 -12.18
C THR A 64 9.27 -13.98 -13.05
N ASN A 65 9.49 -13.94 -14.37
CA ASN A 65 8.56 -14.38 -15.39
C ASN A 65 8.18 -15.84 -15.10
N HIS A 66 7.24 -16.07 -14.20
CA HIS A 66 6.58 -17.36 -14.08
C HIS A 66 5.45 -17.37 -15.09
N ASN A 67 5.77 -17.90 -16.27
CA ASN A 67 4.83 -18.40 -17.26
C ASN A 67 3.88 -19.41 -16.59
N HIS A 68 2.79 -18.92 -16.00
CA HIS A 68 1.63 -19.76 -15.72
C HIS A 68 0.81 -19.84 -17.02
N HIS A 69 1.13 -20.90 -17.77
CA HIS A 69 0.49 -21.35 -18.97
C HIS A 69 -0.99 -21.69 -18.67
N ASN A 70 -1.92 -20.82 -19.04
CA ASN A 70 -3.32 -21.19 -19.20
C ASN A 70 -3.76 -20.90 -20.64
N ASP A 71 -4.29 -21.96 -21.25
CA ASP A 71 -5.23 -21.95 -22.36
C ASP A 71 -4.70 -21.67 -23.78
N LYS A 72 -4.44 -22.79 -24.47
CA LYS A 72 -5.13 -23.17 -25.72
C LYS A 72 -5.50 -22.00 -26.64
N TYR A 73 -4.60 -21.63 -27.56
CA TYR A 73 -4.94 -21.31 -28.95
C TYR A 73 -3.62 -21.16 -29.74
N VAL A 74 -3.06 -22.26 -30.24
CA VAL A 74 -1.98 -22.24 -31.24
C VAL A 74 -2.50 -22.86 -32.53
N ILE A 75 -3.41 -22.16 -33.20
CA ILE A 75 -3.62 -22.36 -34.64
C ILE A 75 -3.01 -21.16 -35.32
N SER A 76 -1.71 -21.27 -35.61
CA SER A 76 -0.99 -20.57 -36.68
C SER A 76 0.48 -20.96 -36.58
N THR A 77 0.78 -22.25 -36.75
CA THR A 77 2.11 -22.60 -37.24
C THR A 77 2.10 -22.21 -38.71
N SER A 78 2.65 -21.02 -38.99
CA SER A 78 3.28 -20.73 -40.27
C SER A 78 4.27 -21.85 -40.59
N LEU A 79 3.79 -22.93 -41.23
CA LEU A 79 4.63 -23.90 -41.92
C LEU A 79 4.63 -23.51 -43.40
N ILE A 80 5.39 -22.47 -43.70
CA ILE A 80 5.87 -22.21 -45.06
C ILE A 80 7.39 -22.32 -44.98
N ARG A 81 7.92 -23.49 -45.35
CA ARG A 81 9.02 -23.58 -46.31
C ARG A 81 9.12 -25.00 -46.85
#